data_AF-A0A6H2D057-F1
#
_entry.id   AF-A0A6H2D057-F1
#
_cell.length_a   1.000
_cell.length_b   1.000
_cell.length_c   1.000
_cell.angle_alpha   90.00
_cell.angle_beta   90.00
_cell.angle_gamma   90.00
#
_symmetry.space_group_name_H-M   'P 1'
#
loop_
_entity.id
_entity.type
_entity.pdbx_description
1 polymer ?
#
loop_
_entity_poly.entity_id
_entity_poly.type
_entity_poly.pdbx_seq_one_letter_code
_entity_poly.pdbx_strand_id
1 'polypeptide(L)'
;MAKLQYDFLEDSFLFDDRHINNSFKGVMEKVLVHELERYRCFCRENLDSIIQQSHETDSQLKTYIQEGAYDPTFFKQTALYLDEIVVADPLLKYSNPLNGEFSEIFTAAGVSHSAVIDRKELAVLIRKMKSVLPMVKCGYLRMTPRESLEEDRGLPLFYDKNLFFDVLNENNLSYYRENAEIWFGKVDAGVVTFSPTYEPSRHISIRFGDDKSCCMGYMLMNNEFVESEDDTRMRVRFSMPDDKPSVDRLKNWIDQSVNKTAINHYEQLVSDVYYSQYANANLLLKSQFSQSLVGSSVGNIKNETASSILSVDLPFLSDIEIEDLMNVRLNDGEIFSSFRSYLESQFRELRIERDAVAVSLKIDNIMHEIAEVKMLEIEQKARRIKRGALANVAIIAGSLATSVMTSGWSLLGALVATVQGYKTYEDYQEQVRENPCCFLWRVKNK
;
A
#
# COMPACT_ATOMS: atom_id res chain seq x y z
N MET A 1 10.97 12.32 -0.51
CA MET A 1 10.69 12.90 -1.84
C MET A 1 12.01 13.21 -2.50
N ALA A 2 12.20 12.85 -3.77
CA ALA A 2 13.44 13.19 -4.47
C ALA A 2 13.58 14.71 -4.60
N LYS A 3 14.81 15.21 -4.66
CA LYS A 3 15.07 16.66 -4.71
C LYS A 3 14.31 17.33 -5.86
N LEU A 4 14.31 16.69 -7.03
CA LEU A 4 13.60 17.16 -8.23
C LEU A 4 12.10 17.36 -8.00
N GLN A 5 11.45 16.44 -7.28
CA GLN A 5 10.03 16.55 -6.97
C GLN A 5 9.76 17.68 -5.97
N TYR A 6 10.63 17.83 -4.97
CA TYR A 6 10.51 18.91 -3.99
C TYR A 6 10.68 20.27 -4.64
N ASP A 7 11.70 20.44 -5.48
CA ASP A 7 11.98 21.69 -6.19
C ASP A 7 10.80 22.10 -7.08
N PHE A 8 10.20 21.15 -7.83
CA PHE A 8 8.98 21.41 -8.60
C PHE A 8 7.82 21.87 -7.70
N LEU A 9 7.59 21.16 -6.60
CA LEU A 9 6.46 21.43 -5.73
C LEU A 9 6.63 22.76 -5.00
N GLU A 10 7.84 23.12 -4.57
CA GLU A 10 8.16 24.40 -3.94
C GLU A 10 7.84 25.59 -4.85
N ASP A 11 8.06 25.45 -6.17
CA ASP A 11 7.72 26.45 -7.17
C ASP A 11 6.22 26.44 -7.56
N SER A 12 5.48 25.39 -7.20
CA SER A 12 4.06 25.23 -7.52
C SER A 12 3.14 25.86 -6.48
N PHE A 13 2.00 26.40 -6.93
CA PHE A 13 0.96 26.86 -6.00
C PHE A 13 0.36 25.73 -5.15
N LEU A 14 0.59 24.46 -5.52
CA LEU A 14 0.20 23.30 -4.72
C LEU A 14 0.82 23.33 -3.32
N PHE A 15 2.05 23.85 -3.14
CA PHE A 15 2.73 23.92 -1.83
C PHE A 15 2.63 25.29 -1.13
N ASP A 16 1.95 26.28 -1.74
CA ASP A 16 1.74 27.59 -1.13
C ASP A 16 0.73 27.51 0.03
N ASP A 17 1.18 27.90 1.23
CA ASP A 17 0.38 27.86 2.47
C ASP A 17 -0.91 28.67 2.37
N ARG A 18 -0.96 29.73 1.56
CA ARG A 18 -2.18 30.53 1.35
C ARG A 18 -3.26 29.71 0.67
N HIS A 19 -2.88 28.96 -0.37
CA HIS A 19 -3.79 28.10 -1.12
C HIS A 19 -4.19 26.87 -0.31
N ILE A 20 -3.25 26.25 0.39
CA ILE A 20 -3.50 25.11 1.28
C ILE A 20 -4.45 25.49 2.42
N ASN A 21 -4.24 26.62 3.09
CA ASN A 21 -5.05 27.05 4.23
C ASN A 21 -6.49 27.38 3.84
N ASN A 22 -6.72 27.87 2.62
CA ASN A 22 -8.06 28.09 2.08
C ASN A 22 -8.61 26.89 1.29
N SER A 23 -8.02 25.70 1.41
CA SER A 23 -8.41 24.48 0.67
C SER A 23 -8.63 24.74 -0.83
N PHE A 24 -7.72 25.50 -1.44
CA PHE A 24 -7.74 25.88 -2.85
C PHE A 24 -9.01 26.59 -3.33
N LYS A 25 -9.92 27.08 -2.47
CA LYS A 25 -11.22 27.65 -2.88
C LYS A 25 -11.15 28.77 -3.93
N GLY A 26 -10.04 29.51 -3.97
CA GLY A 26 -9.81 30.59 -4.94
C GLY A 26 -9.25 30.16 -6.30
N VAL A 27 -8.94 28.88 -6.49
CA VAL A 27 -8.32 28.35 -7.71
C VAL A 27 -9.39 27.73 -8.62
N MET A 28 -9.40 28.06 -9.91
CA MET A 28 -10.32 27.43 -10.86
C MET A 28 -10.01 25.93 -11.00
N GLU A 29 -11.03 25.07 -11.13
CA GLU A 29 -10.86 23.61 -11.24
C GLU A 29 -9.89 23.23 -12.37
N LYS A 30 -10.06 23.83 -13.56
CA LYS A 30 -9.18 23.59 -14.71
C LYS A 30 -7.71 23.90 -14.42
N VAL A 31 -7.44 24.92 -13.60
CA VAL A 31 -6.07 25.30 -13.21
C VAL A 31 -5.50 24.29 -12.22
N LEU A 32 -6.33 23.81 -11.29
CA LEU A 32 -5.93 22.80 -10.32
C LEU A 32 -5.62 21.46 -10.99
N VAL A 33 -6.50 20.99 -11.89
CA VAL A 33 -6.29 19.77 -12.69
C VAL A 33 -5.03 19.90 -13.52
N HIS A 34 -4.88 21.01 -14.25
CA HIS A 34 -3.72 21.24 -15.10
C HIS A 34 -2.39 21.23 -14.31
N GLU A 35 -2.36 21.79 -13.11
CA GLU A 35 -1.14 21.77 -12.30
C GLU A 35 -0.79 20.36 -11.78
N LEU A 36 -1.80 19.56 -11.42
CA LEU A 36 -1.61 18.15 -11.05
C LEU A 36 -1.15 17.30 -12.24
N GLU A 37 -1.66 17.57 -13.44
CA GLU A 37 -1.18 16.96 -14.69
C GLU A 37 0.27 17.36 -14.98
N ARG A 38 0.63 18.65 -14.83
CA ARG A 38 2.01 19.12 -14.96
C ARG A 38 2.95 18.40 -14.00
N TYR A 39 2.52 18.23 -12.74
CA TYR A 39 3.30 17.48 -11.75
C TYR A 39 3.49 16.02 -12.14
N ARG A 40 2.43 15.36 -12.63
CA ARG A 40 2.48 13.97 -13.13
C ARG A 40 3.45 13.87 -14.31
N CYS A 41 3.30 14.71 -15.33
CA CYS A 41 4.20 14.74 -16.49
C CYS A 41 5.65 14.95 -16.08
N PHE A 42 5.92 15.89 -15.17
CA PHE A 42 7.26 16.12 -14.64
C PHE A 42 7.83 14.87 -13.95
N CYS A 43 7.05 14.20 -13.10
CA CYS A 43 7.46 12.95 -12.46
C CYS A 43 7.77 11.85 -13.48
N ARG A 44 6.98 11.74 -14.56
CA ARG A 44 7.20 10.76 -15.64
C ARG A 44 8.49 11.02 -16.42
N GLU A 45 8.71 12.26 -16.83
CA GLU A 45 9.89 12.66 -17.60
C GLU A 45 11.19 12.51 -16.81
N ASN A 46 11.12 12.60 -15.49
CA ASN A 46 12.28 12.54 -14.59
C ASN A 46 12.35 11.24 -13.79
N LEU A 47 11.56 10.22 -14.15
CA LEU A 47 11.41 8.97 -13.40
C LEU A 47 12.76 8.33 -13.07
N ASP A 48 13.57 8.04 -14.09
CA ASP A 48 14.89 7.41 -13.92
C ASP A 48 15.81 8.22 -13.01
N SER A 49 15.79 9.56 -13.11
CA SER A 49 16.61 10.43 -12.26
C SER A 49 16.14 10.44 -10.81
N ILE A 50 14.82 10.39 -10.58
CA ILE A 50 14.20 10.29 -9.25
C ILE A 50 14.56 8.95 -8.59
N ILE A 51 14.65 7.88 -9.38
CA ILE A 51 14.95 6.53 -8.89
C ILE A 51 16.45 6.29 -8.76
N GLN A 52 17.31 6.88 -9.59
CA GLN A 52 18.76 6.79 -9.41
C GLN A 52 19.21 7.37 -8.06
N GLN A 53 18.58 8.47 -7.62
CA GLN A 53 18.77 8.99 -6.25
C GLN A 53 18.39 7.94 -5.18
N SER A 54 17.55 6.96 -5.53
CA SER A 54 17.18 5.88 -4.63
C SER A 54 18.28 4.85 -4.40
N HIS A 55 19.20 4.66 -5.35
CA HIS A 55 20.27 3.66 -5.25
C HIS A 55 21.52 4.14 -4.49
N GLU A 56 21.53 5.37 -3.98
CA GLU A 56 22.70 5.95 -3.29
C GLU A 56 23.03 5.26 -1.95
N THR A 57 22.06 4.58 -1.34
CA THR A 57 22.20 3.86 -0.07
C THR A 57 21.91 2.37 -0.26
N ASP A 58 22.93 1.54 -0.09
CA ASP A 58 22.79 0.08 -0.01
C ASP A 58 22.58 -0.31 1.45
N SER A 59 21.32 -0.53 1.83
CA SER A 59 20.93 -0.93 3.19
C SER A 59 19.81 -1.97 3.15
N GLN A 60 19.96 -3.04 3.93
CA GLN A 60 18.92 -4.07 4.12
C GLN A 60 17.74 -3.56 4.98
N LEU A 61 17.88 -2.41 5.63
CA LEU A 61 16.81 -1.77 6.41
C LEU A 61 16.13 -0.63 5.64
N LYS A 62 16.39 -0.53 4.33
CA LYS A 62 15.61 0.27 3.41
C LYS A 62 14.31 -0.47 3.08
N THR A 63 13.18 0.20 3.26
CA THR A 63 11.88 -0.44 3.25
C THR A 63 10.88 0.31 2.38
N TYR A 64 10.29 -0.37 1.41
CA TYR A 64 9.18 0.11 0.60
C TYR A 64 7.85 -0.25 1.28
N ILE A 65 6.99 0.74 1.49
CA ILE A 65 5.65 0.50 2.07
C ILE A 65 4.64 0.32 0.95
N GLN A 66 3.77 -0.67 1.13
CA GLN A 66 2.59 -0.92 0.31
C GLN A 66 1.85 0.37 -0.10
N GLU A 67 1.27 0.39 -1.30
CA GLU A 67 0.45 1.51 -1.77
C GLU A 67 -0.73 1.81 -0.83
N GLY A 68 -1.12 3.09 -0.72
CA GLY A 68 -2.23 3.53 0.13
C GLY A 68 -1.91 3.61 1.63
N ALA A 69 -0.73 3.13 2.05
CA ALA A 69 -0.33 3.08 3.45
C ALA A 69 0.49 4.31 3.94
N TYR A 70 0.32 5.47 3.30
CA TYR A 70 0.95 6.74 3.72
C TYR A 70 0.45 7.19 5.10
N ASP A 71 1.25 6.97 6.14
CA ASP A 71 0.91 7.29 7.53
C ASP A 71 2.10 7.91 8.27
N PRO A 72 2.10 9.24 8.51
CA PRO A 72 3.14 9.90 9.30
C PRO A 72 3.34 9.32 10.70
N THR A 73 2.30 8.75 11.31
CA THR A 73 2.39 8.11 12.62
C THR A 73 3.31 6.90 12.56
N PHE A 74 3.15 6.08 11.52
CA PHE A 74 4.00 4.94 11.25
C PHE A 74 5.45 5.34 10.99
N PHE A 75 5.70 6.42 10.24
CA PHE A 75 7.05 6.93 10.00
C PHE A 75 7.74 7.36 11.30
N LYS A 76 7.00 7.98 12.23
CA LYS A 76 7.54 8.31 13.56
C LYS A 76 7.93 7.06 14.36
N GLN A 77 7.08 6.03 14.32
CA GLN A 77 7.28 4.80 15.09
C GLN A 77 8.55 4.04 14.70
N THR A 78 8.89 4.06 13.41
CA THR A 78 9.99 3.27 12.84
C THR A 78 11.27 4.09 12.60
N ALA A 79 11.23 5.40 12.88
CA ALA A 79 12.29 6.37 12.55
C ALA A 79 13.63 6.17 13.24
N LEU A 80 13.72 5.32 14.27
CA LEU A 80 14.98 5.00 14.94
C LEU A 80 15.51 3.60 14.55
N TYR A 81 14.72 2.83 13.80
CA TYR A 81 14.96 1.40 13.58
C TYR A 81 15.13 1.02 12.11
N LEU A 82 14.63 1.84 11.19
CA LEU A 82 14.84 1.68 9.76
C LEU A 82 15.85 2.72 9.24
N ASP A 83 16.55 2.40 8.16
CA ASP A 83 17.49 3.32 7.52
C ASP A 83 16.76 4.31 6.61
N GLU A 84 15.83 3.80 5.81
CA GLU A 84 15.06 4.61 4.88
C GLU A 84 13.70 3.96 4.62
N ILE A 85 12.67 4.78 4.53
CA ILE A 85 11.34 4.40 4.06
C ILE A 85 11.12 4.96 2.67
N VAL A 86 10.73 4.11 1.74
CA VAL A 86 10.25 4.47 0.40
C VAL A 86 8.73 4.31 0.38
N VAL A 87 8.01 5.35 -0.07
CA VAL A 87 6.56 5.30 -0.27
C VAL A 87 6.19 5.78 -1.65
N ALA A 88 5.09 5.27 -2.19
CA ALA A 88 4.47 5.86 -3.37
C ALA A 88 4.09 7.32 -3.10
N ASP A 89 4.31 8.19 -4.07
CA ASP A 89 3.92 9.60 -4.01
C ASP A 89 2.39 9.72 -3.92
N PRO A 90 1.85 10.17 -2.77
CA PRO A 90 0.42 10.17 -2.55
C PRO A 90 -0.30 11.27 -3.36
N LEU A 91 0.42 12.24 -3.94
CA LEU A 91 -0.19 13.31 -4.72
C LEU A 91 -0.63 12.83 -6.12
N LEU A 92 0.05 11.81 -6.66
CA LEU A 92 -0.25 11.27 -8.00
C LEU A 92 -1.66 10.69 -8.12
N LYS A 93 -2.27 10.22 -7.01
CA LYS A 93 -3.67 9.74 -7.01
C LYS A 93 -4.68 10.81 -7.44
N TYR A 94 -4.34 12.10 -7.29
CA TYR A 94 -5.19 13.22 -7.70
C TYR A 94 -4.94 13.69 -9.14
N SER A 95 -3.88 13.19 -9.79
CA SER A 95 -3.51 13.54 -11.16
C SER A 95 -4.18 12.64 -12.21
N ASN A 96 -5.05 11.73 -11.79
CA ASN A 96 -5.83 10.84 -12.65
C ASN A 96 -7.29 10.76 -12.13
N PRO A 97 -8.11 11.82 -12.29
CA PRO A 97 -9.51 11.74 -11.89
C PRO A 97 -10.21 10.64 -12.70
N LEU A 98 -11.06 9.85 -12.03
CA LEU A 98 -11.90 8.85 -12.69
C LEU A 98 -12.67 9.49 -13.86
N ASN A 99 -12.65 8.82 -15.02
CA ASN A 99 -13.31 9.28 -16.24
C ASN A 99 -14.79 9.64 -15.97
N GLY A 100 -15.28 10.71 -16.62
CA GLY A 100 -16.64 11.23 -16.43
C GLY A 100 -17.76 10.18 -16.61
N GLU A 101 -17.51 9.13 -17.40
CA GLU A 101 -18.41 8.00 -17.62
C GLU A 101 -18.74 7.23 -16.33
N PHE A 102 -17.79 7.10 -15.39
CA PHE A 102 -18.04 6.47 -14.09
C PHE A 102 -18.96 7.31 -13.21
N SER A 103 -18.84 8.64 -13.26
CA SER A 103 -19.67 9.57 -12.47
C SER A 103 -21.16 9.45 -12.83
N GLU A 104 -21.49 9.25 -14.10
CA GLU A 104 -22.87 9.05 -14.55
C GLU A 104 -23.46 7.73 -14.04
N ILE A 105 -22.68 6.64 -14.04
CA ILE A 105 -23.11 5.32 -13.53
C ILE A 105 -23.39 5.38 -12.03
N PHE A 106 -22.50 6.02 -11.24
CA PHE A 106 -22.72 6.19 -9.80
C PHE A 106 -23.95 7.05 -9.51
N THR A 107 -24.14 8.14 -10.26
CA THR A 107 -25.31 9.00 -10.12
C THR A 107 -26.61 8.26 -10.42
N ALA A 108 -26.63 7.43 -11.48
CA ALA A 108 -27.78 6.60 -11.83
C ALA A 108 -28.14 5.59 -10.73
N ALA A 109 -27.20 5.23 -9.88
CA ALA A 109 -27.41 4.35 -8.74
C ALA A 109 -27.77 5.08 -7.43
N GLY A 110 -28.01 6.39 -7.50
CA GLY A 110 -28.31 7.21 -6.33
C GLY A 110 -27.09 7.51 -5.47
N VAL A 111 -25.87 7.28 -5.97
CA VAL A 111 -24.62 7.62 -5.28
C VAL A 111 -24.11 8.95 -5.81
N SER A 112 -23.89 9.92 -4.92
CA SER A 112 -23.29 11.18 -5.29
C SER A 112 -21.80 10.97 -5.56
N HIS A 113 -21.41 10.98 -6.84
CA HIS A 113 -20.01 10.91 -7.25
C HIS A 113 -19.62 12.15 -8.04
N SER A 114 -18.74 12.95 -7.48
CA SER A 114 -18.22 14.17 -8.10
C SER A 114 -16.93 13.85 -8.85
N ALA A 115 -16.89 14.11 -10.17
CA ALA A 115 -15.64 14.12 -10.95
C ALA A 115 -14.69 15.28 -10.57
N VAL A 116 -15.12 16.18 -9.67
CA VAL A 116 -14.35 17.30 -9.14
C VAL A 116 -13.42 16.81 -8.04
N ILE A 117 -12.19 17.32 -8.03
CA ILE A 117 -11.18 17.01 -7.01
C ILE A 117 -11.71 17.39 -5.62
N ASP A 118 -11.61 16.48 -4.64
CA ASP A 118 -11.86 16.84 -3.24
C ASP A 118 -10.72 17.74 -2.72
N ARG A 119 -10.97 19.05 -2.80
CA ARG A 119 -10.00 20.09 -2.39
C ARG A 119 -9.67 20.05 -0.91
N LYS A 120 -10.58 19.57 -0.06
CA LYS A 120 -10.32 19.44 1.37
C LYS A 120 -9.38 18.27 1.62
N GLU A 121 -9.65 17.13 1.00
CA GLU A 121 -8.79 15.96 1.09
C GLU A 121 -7.38 16.25 0.53
N LEU A 122 -7.30 16.92 -0.64
CA LEU A 122 -6.05 17.35 -1.23
C LEU A 122 -5.26 18.28 -0.30
N ALA A 123 -5.90 19.30 0.29
CA ALA A 123 -5.25 20.20 1.22
C ALA A 123 -4.77 19.47 2.49
N VAL A 124 -5.53 18.51 3.00
CA VAL A 124 -5.12 17.67 4.15
C VAL A 124 -3.90 16.82 3.76
N LEU A 125 -3.89 16.22 2.58
CA LEU A 125 -2.75 15.45 2.11
C LEU A 125 -1.49 16.31 2.02
N ILE A 126 -1.57 17.47 1.36
CA ILE A 126 -0.40 18.34 1.18
C ILE A 126 0.13 18.83 2.53
N ARG A 127 -0.74 19.17 3.49
CA ARG A 127 -0.29 19.47 4.87
C ARG A 127 0.45 18.30 5.51
N LYS A 128 -0.05 17.07 5.33
CA LYS A 128 0.65 15.87 5.81
C LYS A 128 2.00 15.70 5.11
N MET A 129 2.10 15.92 3.80
CA MET A 129 3.36 15.89 3.06
C MET A 129 4.35 16.94 3.60
N LYS A 130 3.89 18.18 3.84
CA LYS A 130 4.74 19.24 4.43
C LYS A 130 5.22 18.88 5.84
N SER A 131 4.38 18.27 6.67
CA SER A 131 4.73 17.88 8.04
C SER A 131 5.89 16.88 8.12
N VAL A 132 6.06 16.03 7.11
CA VAL A 132 7.13 15.01 7.08
C VAL A 132 8.38 15.47 6.34
N LEU A 133 8.43 16.71 5.84
CA LEU A 133 9.62 17.25 5.17
C LEU A 133 10.92 17.14 5.98
N PRO A 134 10.94 17.27 7.32
CA PRO A 134 12.18 17.03 8.07
C PRO A 134 12.69 15.59 7.92
N MET A 135 11.80 14.60 7.81
CA MET A 135 12.16 13.19 7.52
C MET A 135 12.70 13.02 6.10
N VAL A 136 12.18 13.80 5.15
CA VAL A 136 12.72 13.82 3.78
C VAL A 136 14.12 14.42 3.77
N LYS A 137 14.31 15.57 4.43
CA LYS A 137 15.57 16.32 4.45
C LYS A 137 16.72 15.54 5.11
N CYS A 138 16.45 14.73 6.12
CA CYS A 138 17.46 13.88 6.75
C CYS A 138 17.70 12.54 6.03
N GLY A 139 17.04 12.30 4.89
CA GLY A 139 17.18 11.09 4.10
C GLY A 139 16.41 9.87 4.63
N TYR A 140 15.56 10.03 5.66
CA TYR A 140 14.79 8.92 6.22
C TYR A 140 13.54 8.57 5.40
N LEU A 141 12.86 9.55 4.80
CA LEU A 141 11.63 9.33 4.02
C LEU A 141 11.82 9.72 2.54
N ARG A 142 11.70 8.75 1.65
CA ARG A 142 11.69 8.93 0.20
C ARG A 142 10.28 8.68 -0.33
N MET A 143 9.87 9.54 -1.26
CA MET A 143 8.61 9.40 -1.98
C MET A 143 9.02 9.17 -3.42
N THR A 144 8.50 8.12 -4.05
CA THR A 144 8.78 7.79 -5.44
C THR A 144 7.49 7.82 -6.24
N PRO A 145 7.51 8.35 -7.47
CA PRO A 145 6.35 8.28 -8.33
C PRO A 145 6.05 6.81 -8.63
N ARG A 146 4.81 6.42 -8.37
CA ARG A 146 4.24 5.15 -8.81
C ARG A 146 3.25 5.49 -9.88
N GLU A 147 3.49 5.01 -11.09
CA GLU A 147 2.46 5.06 -12.11
C GLU A 147 1.43 3.98 -11.78
N SER A 148 0.17 4.38 -11.65
CA SER A 148 -0.91 3.40 -11.76
C SER A 148 -0.78 2.76 -13.14
N LEU A 149 -0.68 1.43 -13.18
CA LEU A 149 -0.79 0.63 -14.40
C LEU A 149 -2.17 0.81 -15.08
N GLU A 150 -3.08 1.52 -14.43
CA GLU A 150 -4.28 2.07 -15.04
C GLU A 150 -3.90 3.29 -15.90
N GLU A 151 -3.27 3.02 -17.05
CA GLU A 151 -3.43 3.87 -18.24
C GLU A 151 -4.93 4.07 -18.53
N ASP A 152 -5.27 5.08 -19.34
CA ASP A 152 -6.62 5.47 -19.82
C ASP A 152 -7.42 4.32 -20.46
N ARG A 153 -7.68 3.26 -19.70
CA ARG A 153 -8.50 2.14 -20.08
C ARG A 153 -9.92 2.59 -19.79
N GLY A 154 -10.67 2.88 -20.85
CA GLY A 154 -12.12 3.09 -20.76
C GLY A 154 -12.79 1.95 -19.99
N LEU A 155 -14.05 2.16 -19.57
CA LEU A 155 -14.84 1.22 -18.75
C LEU A 155 -14.57 -0.25 -19.13
N PRO A 156 -13.80 -1.00 -18.31
CA PRO A 156 -13.44 -2.35 -18.70
C PRO A 156 -14.63 -3.29 -18.43
N LEU A 157 -15.35 -3.65 -19.49
CA LEU A 157 -16.43 -4.62 -19.45
C LEU A 157 -15.85 -6.05 -19.41
N PHE A 158 -15.57 -6.54 -18.20
CA PHE A 158 -15.06 -7.90 -18.00
C PHE A 158 -16.20 -8.92 -17.88
N TYR A 159 -16.28 -9.85 -18.83
CA TYR A 159 -17.14 -11.04 -18.76
C TYR A 159 -16.26 -12.29 -18.76
N ASP A 160 -16.48 -13.18 -17.79
CA ASP A 160 -15.81 -14.48 -17.70
C ASP A 160 -16.84 -15.57 -17.41
N LYS A 161 -16.79 -16.67 -18.17
CA LYS A 161 -17.75 -17.78 -18.07
C LYS A 161 -17.54 -18.63 -16.82
N ASN A 162 -16.32 -18.65 -16.28
CA ASN A 162 -15.94 -19.36 -15.06
C ASN A 162 -15.82 -18.43 -13.85
N LEU A 163 -16.43 -17.24 -13.90
CA LEU A 163 -16.42 -16.25 -12.81
C LEU A 163 -15.00 -15.90 -12.31
N PHE A 164 -13.99 -15.97 -13.19
CA PHE A 164 -12.57 -15.73 -12.89
C PHE A 164 -11.91 -16.75 -11.95
N PHE A 165 -12.48 -17.96 -11.81
CA PHE A 165 -11.89 -19.02 -10.98
C PHE A 165 -10.48 -19.44 -11.45
N ASP A 166 -10.21 -19.33 -12.75
CA ASP A 166 -8.97 -19.85 -13.35
C ASP A 166 -7.83 -18.80 -13.38
N VAL A 167 -8.08 -17.58 -12.90
CA VAL A 167 -7.12 -16.47 -12.99
C VAL A 167 -6.03 -16.55 -11.90
N LEU A 168 -6.40 -17.04 -10.72
CA LEU A 168 -5.47 -17.29 -9.62
C LEU A 168 -5.31 -18.79 -9.42
N ASN A 169 -4.16 -19.23 -8.91
CA ASN A 169 -4.01 -20.63 -8.53
C ASN A 169 -5.03 -21.01 -7.44
N GLU A 170 -5.44 -22.29 -7.42
CA GLU A 170 -6.54 -22.75 -6.53
C GLU A 170 -6.25 -22.50 -5.05
N ASN A 171 -4.98 -22.59 -4.63
CA ASN A 171 -4.57 -22.39 -3.24
C ASN A 171 -4.75 -20.93 -2.79
N ASN A 172 -4.29 -19.98 -3.60
CA ASN A 172 -4.42 -18.55 -3.34
C ASN A 172 -5.89 -18.15 -3.35
N LEU A 173 -6.65 -18.60 -4.37
CA LEU A 173 -8.07 -18.27 -4.47
C LEU A 173 -8.88 -18.83 -3.29
N SER A 174 -8.57 -20.05 -2.86
CA SER A 174 -9.20 -20.65 -1.67
C SER A 174 -8.89 -19.85 -0.42
N TYR A 175 -7.64 -19.42 -0.23
CA TYR A 175 -7.25 -18.56 0.89
C TYR A 175 -7.98 -17.21 0.89
N TYR A 176 -8.14 -16.57 -0.27
CA TYR A 176 -8.93 -15.35 -0.40
C TYR A 176 -10.39 -15.58 0.01
N ARG A 177 -11.01 -16.66 -0.46
CA ARG A 177 -12.41 -16.97 -0.14
C ARG A 177 -12.64 -17.30 1.33
N GLU A 178 -11.73 -18.05 1.95
CA GLU A 178 -11.79 -18.38 3.37
C GLU A 178 -11.71 -17.11 4.26
N ASN A 179 -11.07 -16.05 3.78
CA ASN A 179 -10.88 -14.79 4.50
C ASN A 179 -11.72 -13.62 3.95
N ALA A 180 -12.69 -13.91 3.07
CA ALA A 180 -13.53 -12.89 2.46
C ALA A 180 -14.62 -12.42 3.43
N GLU A 181 -14.66 -11.11 3.69
CA GLU A 181 -15.75 -10.46 4.40
C GLU A 181 -16.65 -9.72 3.43
N ILE A 182 -17.95 -10.02 3.47
CA ILE A 182 -18.96 -9.38 2.63
C ILE A 182 -19.77 -8.42 3.48
N TRP A 183 -19.70 -7.14 3.13
CA TRP A 183 -20.42 -6.08 3.81
C TRP A 183 -21.51 -5.55 2.89
N PHE A 184 -22.76 -5.54 3.33
CA PHE A 184 -23.87 -5.02 2.52
C PHE A 184 -24.01 -3.53 2.68
N GLY A 185 -24.37 -2.86 1.58
CA GLY A 185 -24.49 -1.41 1.48
C GLY A 185 -25.93 -0.93 1.56
N LYS A 186 -26.14 0.25 2.16
CA LYS A 186 -27.36 1.04 2.07
C LYS A 186 -27.03 2.42 1.56
N VAL A 187 -27.83 2.90 0.61
CA VAL A 187 -27.73 4.26 0.07
C VAL A 187 -28.71 5.14 0.84
N ASP A 188 -28.19 6.18 1.49
CA ASP A 188 -29.00 7.20 2.16
C ASP A 188 -28.48 8.58 1.78
N ALA A 189 -29.38 9.46 1.33
CA ALA A 189 -29.07 10.83 0.91
C ALA A 189 -27.84 10.97 -0.02
N GLY A 190 -27.63 10.02 -0.95
CA GLY A 190 -26.49 10.05 -1.88
C GLY A 190 -25.21 9.39 -1.37
N VAL A 191 -25.20 8.88 -0.14
CA VAL A 191 -24.04 8.27 0.51
C VAL A 191 -24.26 6.77 0.69
N VAL A 192 -23.28 5.96 0.29
CA VAL A 192 -23.31 4.51 0.54
C VAL A 192 -22.63 4.21 1.87
N THR A 193 -23.34 3.52 2.75
CA THR A 193 -22.82 3.01 4.03
C THR A 193 -22.81 1.50 3.99
N PHE A 194 -21.72 0.89 4.46
CA PHE A 194 -21.55 -0.57 4.45
C PHE A 194 -21.51 -1.11 5.88
N SER A 195 -22.18 -2.24 6.13
CA SER A 195 -22.17 -2.95 7.42
C SER A 195 -22.32 -4.45 7.22
N PRO A 196 -21.67 -5.30 8.05
CA PRO A 196 -21.88 -6.74 8.03
C PRO A 196 -23.28 -7.13 8.54
N THR A 197 -23.99 -6.22 9.24
CA THR A 197 -25.33 -6.48 9.80
C THR A 197 -26.47 -6.07 8.88
N TYR A 198 -26.18 -5.47 7.72
CA TYR A 198 -27.22 -5.05 6.80
C TYR A 198 -27.80 -6.25 6.05
N GLU A 199 -29.10 -6.15 5.73
CA GLU A 199 -29.74 -7.14 4.87
C GLU A 199 -29.09 -7.19 3.48
N PRO A 200 -29.13 -8.36 2.82
CA PRO A 200 -28.63 -8.49 1.46
C PRO A 200 -29.21 -7.44 0.52
N SER A 201 -28.34 -6.71 -0.16
CA SER A 201 -28.67 -5.61 -1.05
C SER A 201 -27.86 -5.68 -2.35
N ARG A 202 -28.17 -4.79 -3.29
CA ARG A 202 -27.46 -4.65 -4.57
C ARG A 202 -26.15 -3.86 -4.44
N HIS A 203 -25.74 -3.52 -3.23
CA HIS A 203 -24.48 -2.85 -2.93
C HIS A 203 -23.70 -3.75 -1.99
N ILE A 204 -22.48 -4.12 -2.36
CA ILE A 204 -21.59 -4.88 -1.49
C ILE A 204 -20.22 -4.22 -1.44
N SER A 205 -19.54 -4.40 -0.33
CA SER A 205 -18.12 -4.14 -0.19
C SER A 205 -17.46 -5.44 0.22
N ILE A 206 -16.38 -5.78 -0.48
CA ILE A 206 -15.60 -6.99 -0.21
C ILE A 206 -14.28 -6.57 0.41
N ARG A 207 -13.90 -7.29 1.47
CA ARG A 207 -12.67 -7.09 2.23
C ARG A 207 -12.01 -8.43 2.51
N PHE A 208 -10.69 -8.41 2.75
CA PHE A 208 -9.93 -9.61 3.11
C PHE A 208 -9.18 -9.42 4.41
N GLY A 209 -9.49 -10.25 5.40
CA GLY A 209 -8.79 -10.30 6.69
C GLY A 209 -8.59 -8.92 7.36
N ASP A 210 -7.37 -8.66 7.80
CA ASP A 210 -6.97 -7.40 8.46
C ASP A 210 -6.46 -6.32 7.49
N ASP A 211 -6.48 -6.59 6.17
CA ASP A 211 -5.99 -5.67 5.16
C ASP A 211 -7.05 -4.64 4.75
N LYS A 212 -6.88 -3.42 5.26
CA LYS A 212 -7.78 -2.30 4.96
C LYS A 212 -7.59 -1.71 3.56
N SER A 213 -6.49 -2.03 2.88
CA SER A 213 -6.24 -1.62 1.49
C SER A 213 -7.17 -2.36 0.53
N CYS A 214 -7.65 -3.55 0.92
CA CYS A 214 -8.36 -4.50 0.07
C CYS A 214 -9.86 -4.28 0.07
N CYS A 215 -10.32 -3.05 -0.09
CA CYS A 215 -11.74 -2.73 -0.04
C CYS A 215 -12.27 -2.33 -1.42
N MET A 216 -13.03 -3.21 -2.07
CA MET A 216 -13.73 -2.88 -3.32
C MET A 216 -15.23 -2.87 -3.13
N GLY A 217 -15.86 -1.80 -3.61
CA GLY A 217 -17.31 -1.66 -3.68
C GLY A 217 -17.86 -2.17 -5.01
N TYR A 218 -18.95 -2.92 -4.98
CA TYR A 218 -19.63 -3.43 -6.16
C TYR A 218 -21.12 -3.08 -6.10
N MET A 219 -21.68 -2.95 -7.29
CA MET A 219 -23.09 -2.65 -7.48
C MET A 219 -23.71 -3.60 -8.50
N LEU A 220 -24.81 -4.25 -8.11
CA LEU A 220 -25.54 -5.18 -8.96
C LEU A 220 -26.61 -4.44 -9.78
N MET A 221 -26.19 -3.92 -10.92
CA MET A 221 -27.09 -3.32 -11.91
C MET A 221 -27.66 -4.38 -12.87
N ASN A 222 -28.78 -4.04 -13.52
CA ASN A 222 -29.22 -4.72 -14.73
C ASN A 222 -28.58 -4.02 -15.93
N ASN A 223 -28.08 -4.81 -16.88
CA ASN A 223 -27.51 -4.34 -18.13
C ASN A 223 -28.23 -5.01 -19.32
N GLU A 224 -28.63 -4.20 -20.28
CA GLU A 224 -29.27 -4.66 -21.51
C GLU A 224 -28.55 -4.05 -22.71
N PHE A 225 -28.25 -4.88 -23.71
CA PHE A 225 -27.76 -4.39 -24.99
C PHE A 225 -28.92 -3.81 -25.78
N VAL A 226 -28.76 -2.56 -26.21
CA VAL A 226 -29.74 -1.86 -27.06
C VAL A 226 -29.15 -1.82 -28.46
N GLU A 227 -29.95 -2.20 -29.46
CA GLU A 227 -29.54 -2.06 -30.86
C GLU A 227 -29.09 -0.62 -31.14
N SER A 228 -27.92 -0.51 -31.75
CA SER A 228 -27.38 0.74 -32.24
C SER A 228 -27.63 0.82 -33.73
N GLU A 229 -28.02 1.99 -34.23
CA GLU A 229 -28.15 2.26 -35.68
C GLU A 229 -26.79 2.28 -36.40
N ASP A 230 -25.70 2.24 -35.65
CA ASP A 230 -24.31 2.25 -36.12
C ASP A 230 -23.61 0.96 -35.69
N ASP A 231 -23.24 0.12 -36.65
CA ASP A 231 -22.56 -1.18 -36.45
C ASP A 231 -21.21 -1.07 -35.73
N THR A 232 -20.66 0.14 -35.61
CA THR A 232 -19.39 0.40 -34.94
C THR A 232 -19.54 0.80 -33.47
N ARG A 233 -20.76 1.01 -32.97
CA ARG A 233 -21.03 1.48 -31.62
C ARG A 233 -21.98 0.55 -30.88
N MET A 234 -21.61 0.13 -29.69
CA MET A 234 -22.48 -0.64 -28.80
C MET A 234 -23.19 0.30 -27.84
N ARG A 235 -24.52 0.20 -27.72
CA ARG A 235 -25.27 0.87 -26.64
C ARG A 235 -25.62 -0.14 -25.55
N VAL A 236 -25.23 0.18 -24.32
CA VAL A 236 -25.59 -0.59 -23.13
C VAL A 236 -26.47 0.29 -22.26
N ARG A 237 -27.65 -0.21 -21.90
CA ARG A 237 -28.53 0.44 -20.91
C ARG A 237 -28.28 -0.18 -19.55
N PHE A 238 -27.92 0.65 -18.59
CA PHE A 238 -27.83 0.28 -17.19
C PHE A 238 -29.12 0.70 -16.48
N SER A 239 -29.67 -0.17 -15.63
CA SER A 239 -30.80 0.15 -14.75
C SER A 239 -30.57 -0.40 -13.35
N MET A 240 -31.09 0.32 -12.36
CA MET A 240 -31.01 -0.03 -10.94
C MET A 240 -32.40 -0.47 -10.47
N PRO A 241 -32.68 -1.78 -10.37
CA PRO A 241 -34.02 -2.24 -10.02
C PRO A 241 -34.27 -2.16 -8.51
N ASP A 242 -35.51 -1.81 -8.13
CA ASP A 242 -35.94 -1.74 -6.73
C ASP A 242 -36.22 -3.12 -6.11
N ASP A 243 -36.43 -4.14 -6.94
CA ASP A 243 -36.65 -5.51 -6.49
C ASP A 243 -35.37 -6.16 -5.95
N LYS A 244 -35.52 -7.02 -4.93
CA LYS A 244 -34.41 -7.82 -4.41
C LYS A 244 -33.96 -8.82 -5.48
N PRO A 245 -32.64 -8.97 -5.73
CA PRO A 245 -32.15 -9.96 -6.69
C PRO A 245 -32.50 -11.38 -6.22
N SER A 246 -32.69 -12.30 -7.16
CA SER A 246 -32.87 -13.72 -6.83
C SER A 246 -31.66 -14.26 -6.07
N VAL A 247 -31.87 -15.26 -5.21
CA VAL A 247 -30.81 -15.84 -4.37
C VAL A 247 -29.64 -16.35 -5.20
N ASP A 248 -29.91 -17.07 -6.30
CA ASP A 248 -28.87 -17.61 -7.18
C ASP A 248 -28.09 -16.51 -7.91
N ARG A 249 -28.79 -15.46 -8.37
CA ARG A 249 -28.16 -14.32 -9.04
C ARG A 249 -27.27 -13.55 -8.07
N LEU A 250 -27.75 -13.32 -6.85
CA LEU A 250 -27.01 -12.66 -5.80
C LEU A 250 -25.76 -13.46 -5.43
N LYS A 251 -25.87 -14.77 -5.24
CA LYS A 251 -24.76 -15.64 -4.91
C LYS A 251 -23.68 -15.64 -5.99
N ASN A 252 -24.05 -15.87 -7.25
CA ASN A 252 -23.11 -15.87 -8.36
C ASN A 252 -22.39 -14.52 -8.51
N TRP A 253 -23.11 -13.42 -8.30
CA TRP A 253 -22.51 -12.08 -8.34
C TRP A 253 -21.55 -11.83 -7.18
N ILE A 254 -21.88 -12.29 -5.96
CA ILE A 254 -20.96 -12.22 -4.81
C ILE A 254 -19.70 -13.02 -5.10
N ASP A 255 -19.81 -14.27 -5.56
CA ASP A 255 -18.66 -15.13 -5.87
C ASP A 255 -17.76 -14.48 -6.94
N GLN A 256 -18.36 -13.92 -8.00
CA GLN A 256 -17.64 -13.17 -9.03
C GLN A 256 -16.92 -11.94 -8.46
N SER A 257 -17.60 -11.20 -7.58
CA SER A 257 -17.06 -9.98 -6.98
C SER A 257 -15.91 -10.31 -6.01
N VAL A 258 -15.99 -11.43 -5.28
CA VAL A 258 -14.89 -11.91 -4.42
C VAL A 258 -13.67 -12.24 -5.28
N ASN A 259 -13.86 -13.00 -6.36
CA ASN A 259 -12.75 -13.37 -7.24
C ASN A 259 -12.11 -12.13 -7.91
N LYS A 260 -12.91 -11.16 -8.38
CA LYS A 260 -12.40 -9.90 -8.94
C LYS A 260 -11.59 -9.10 -7.90
N THR A 261 -12.08 -9.03 -6.66
CA THR A 261 -11.36 -8.34 -5.58
C THR A 261 -10.05 -9.05 -5.26
N ALA A 262 -10.05 -10.39 -5.26
CA ALA A 262 -8.85 -11.19 -5.05
C ALA A 262 -7.79 -10.93 -6.13
N ILE A 263 -8.21 -10.86 -7.40
CA ILE A 263 -7.32 -10.55 -8.53
C ILE A 263 -6.73 -9.15 -8.38
N ASN A 264 -7.55 -8.13 -8.17
CA ASN A 264 -7.07 -6.75 -8.02
C ASN A 264 -6.08 -6.64 -6.85
N HIS A 265 -6.41 -7.21 -5.68
CA HIS A 265 -5.48 -7.19 -4.55
C HIS A 265 -4.17 -7.95 -4.86
N TYR A 266 -4.25 -9.09 -5.54
CA TYR A 266 -3.07 -9.85 -5.92
C TYR A 266 -2.18 -9.07 -6.90
N GLU A 267 -2.77 -8.41 -7.90
CA GLU A 267 -2.06 -7.52 -8.84
C GLU A 267 -1.40 -6.34 -8.12
N GLN A 268 -2.10 -5.73 -7.14
CA GLN A 268 -1.53 -4.68 -6.29
C GLN A 268 -0.33 -5.17 -5.51
N LEU A 269 -0.42 -6.34 -4.85
CA LEU A 269 0.70 -6.93 -4.11
C LEU A 269 1.89 -7.24 -5.01
N VAL A 270 1.66 -7.76 -6.22
CA VAL A 270 2.72 -8.00 -7.20
C VAL A 270 3.36 -6.68 -7.62
N SER A 271 2.55 -5.65 -7.88
CA SER A 271 3.05 -4.31 -8.17
C SER A 271 3.89 -3.76 -7.00
N ASP A 272 3.47 -3.94 -5.76
CA ASP A 272 4.25 -3.54 -4.57
C ASP A 272 5.58 -4.28 -4.46
N VAL A 273 5.62 -5.58 -4.77
CA VAL A 273 6.87 -6.34 -4.87
C VAL A 273 7.76 -5.75 -5.95
N TYR A 274 7.23 -5.51 -7.15
CA TYR A 274 7.98 -4.92 -8.27
C TYR A 274 8.59 -3.56 -7.91
N TYR A 275 7.78 -2.63 -7.37
CA TYR A 275 8.26 -1.31 -6.99
C TYR A 275 9.23 -1.35 -5.80
N SER A 276 9.09 -2.30 -4.87
CA SER A 276 10.07 -2.49 -3.80
C SER A 276 11.44 -2.89 -4.35
N GLN A 277 11.47 -3.82 -5.29
CA GLN A 277 12.69 -4.27 -5.97
C GLN A 277 13.30 -3.17 -6.82
N TYR A 278 12.47 -2.46 -7.57
CA TYR A 278 12.88 -1.34 -8.40
C TYR A 278 13.49 -0.21 -7.56
N ALA A 279 12.98 0.01 -6.35
CA ALA A 279 13.56 0.94 -5.38
C ALA A 279 14.75 0.36 -4.58
N ASN A 280 15.23 -0.86 -4.88
CA ASN A 280 16.23 -1.59 -4.07
C ASN A 280 15.89 -1.56 -2.56
N ALA A 281 14.65 -1.91 -2.23
CA ALA A 281 14.10 -1.83 -0.88
C ALA A 281 13.33 -3.11 -0.54
N ASN A 282 13.30 -3.48 0.73
CA ASN A 282 12.49 -4.58 1.21
C ASN A 282 11.01 -4.18 1.33
N LEU A 283 10.09 -5.09 1.04
CA LEU A 283 8.66 -4.78 1.10
C LEU A 283 8.16 -4.79 2.56
N LEU A 284 7.37 -3.80 2.95
CA LEU A 284 6.65 -3.78 4.22
C LEU A 284 5.15 -3.86 3.99
N LEU A 285 4.58 -4.89 4.60
CA LEU A 285 3.17 -5.20 4.60
C LEU A 285 2.57 -4.75 5.93
N LYS A 286 1.34 -4.25 5.89
CA LYS A 286 0.62 -3.81 7.11
C LYS A 286 -0.37 -4.84 7.64
N SER A 287 -0.70 -5.84 6.83
CA SER A 287 -1.66 -6.88 7.17
C SER A 287 -0.98 -8.23 7.30
N GLN A 288 -1.44 -9.02 8.27
CA GLN A 288 -1.04 -10.41 8.39
C GLN A 288 -1.52 -11.20 7.18
N PHE A 289 -2.71 -10.86 6.65
CA PHE A 289 -3.28 -11.46 5.46
C PHE A 289 -2.33 -11.42 4.26
N SER A 290 -1.83 -10.22 3.92
CA SER A 290 -0.90 -10.05 2.79
C SER A 290 0.46 -10.68 3.07
N GLN A 291 0.93 -10.65 4.32
CA GLN A 291 2.16 -11.34 4.71
C GLN A 291 2.06 -12.86 4.51
N SER A 292 0.93 -13.47 4.86
CA SER A 292 0.72 -14.90 4.66
C SER A 292 0.66 -15.30 3.19
N LEU A 293 0.09 -14.44 2.34
CA LEU A 293 0.11 -14.63 0.89
C LEU A 293 1.54 -14.58 0.33
N VAL A 294 2.30 -13.55 0.72
CA VAL A 294 3.66 -13.32 0.21
C VAL A 294 4.67 -14.33 0.76
N GLY A 295 4.53 -14.70 2.03
CA GLY A 295 5.41 -15.67 2.71
C GLY A 295 5.13 -17.13 2.36
N SER A 296 4.05 -17.43 1.63
CA SER A 296 3.73 -18.79 1.18
C SER A 296 4.47 -19.14 -0.12
N SER A 297 5.14 -20.29 -0.14
CA SER A 297 5.59 -20.90 -1.39
C SER A 297 4.39 -21.47 -2.14
N VAL A 298 4.50 -21.60 -3.47
CA VAL A 298 3.46 -22.21 -4.31
C VAL A 298 3.19 -23.63 -3.81
N GLY A 299 2.08 -23.84 -3.09
CA GLY A 299 1.58 -25.18 -2.80
C GLY A 299 1.18 -25.49 -1.36
N ASN A 300 1.55 -24.69 -0.34
CA ASN A 300 1.18 -25.04 1.03
C ASN A 300 1.15 -23.87 2.04
N ILE A 301 0.13 -23.02 1.94
CA ILE A 301 -0.12 -21.89 2.86
C ILE A 301 -0.25 -22.35 4.32
N LYS A 302 -0.67 -23.61 4.56
CA LYS A 302 -0.91 -24.17 5.91
C LYS A 302 0.34 -24.71 6.61
N ASN A 303 1.42 -25.06 5.89
CA ASN A 303 2.55 -25.79 6.49
C ASN A 303 3.89 -25.06 6.47
N GLU A 304 4.08 -24.00 5.65
CA GLU A 304 5.40 -23.34 5.52
C GLU A 304 5.46 -21.92 6.09
N THR A 305 4.32 -21.27 6.31
CA THR A 305 4.23 -19.91 6.89
C THR A 305 4.60 -19.86 8.38
N ALA A 306 4.97 -20.99 8.99
CA ALA A 306 5.09 -21.16 10.43
C ALA A 306 6.50 -20.93 11.02
N SER A 307 7.59 -20.80 10.26
CA SER A 307 8.91 -21.08 10.89
C SER A 307 10.08 -20.17 10.56
N SER A 308 9.87 -18.89 10.18
CA SER A 308 11.00 -17.95 10.11
C SER A 308 10.62 -16.47 10.32
N ILE A 309 9.91 -16.17 11.42
CA ILE A 309 9.59 -14.78 11.78
C ILE A 309 10.50 -14.27 12.90
N LEU A 310 11.41 -13.34 12.60
CA LEU A 310 12.07 -12.56 13.64
C LEU A 310 11.11 -11.47 14.09
N SER A 311 10.60 -11.54 15.33
CA SER A 311 9.67 -10.56 15.91
C SER A 311 10.31 -9.81 17.06
N VAL A 312 10.83 -8.61 16.78
CA VAL A 312 11.52 -7.79 17.79
C VAL A 312 10.58 -6.75 18.38
N ASP A 313 10.50 -6.70 19.70
CA ASP A 313 9.79 -5.64 20.43
C ASP A 313 10.68 -4.40 20.55
N LEU A 314 10.26 -3.30 19.94
CA LEU A 314 11.02 -2.05 19.84
C LEU A 314 10.29 -0.89 20.53
N PRO A 315 10.90 -0.22 21.51
CA PRO A 315 10.31 0.96 22.13
C PRO A 315 10.37 2.18 21.19
N PHE A 316 9.27 2.86 20.92
CA PHE A 316 9.23 4.09 20.14
C PHE A 316 8.68 5.26 20.95
N LEU A 317 8.99 6.47 20.48
CA LEU A 317 8.56 7.73 21.09
C LEU A 317 7.28 8.20 20.38
N SER A 318 6.13 8.12 21.02
CA SER A 318 4.83 8.38 20.35
C SER A 318 4.50 9.85 20.16
N ASP A 319 4.84 10.68 21.15
CA ASP A 319 4.41 12.09 21.23
C ASP A 319 5.57 13.06 21.00
N ILE A 320 6.58 12.62 20.25
CA ILE A 320 7.71 13.46 19.85
C ILE A 320 7.39 14.20 18.56
N GLU A 321 7.82 15.46 18.46
CA GLU A 321 7.77 16.21 17.21
C GLU A 321 8.72 15.63 16.17
N ILE A 322 8.37 15.74 14.89
CA ILE A 322 9.16 15.13 13.81
C ILE A 322 10.58 15.71 13.79
N GLU A 323 10.71 17.02 13.95
CA GLU A 323 12.01 17.70 13.96
C GLU A 323 12.92 17.20 15.09
N ASP A 324 12.37 17.09 16.31
CA ASP A 324 13.11 16.56 17.47
C ASP A 324 13.50 15.10 17.28
N LEU A 325 12.62 14.28 16.70
CA LEU A 325 12.93 12.88 16.39
C LEU A 325 14.06 12.76 15.38
N MET A 326 14.07 13.61 14.34
CA MET A 326 15.16 13.63 13.36
C MET A 326 16.46 14.15 13.96
N ASN A 327 16.40 15.13 14.87
CA ASN A 327 17.56 15.58 15.63
C ASN A 327 18.14 14.47 16.52
N VAL A 328 17.29 13.68 17.19
CA VAL A 328 17.73 12.49 17.95
C VAL A 328 18.41 11.49 17.03
N ARG A 329 17.83 11.22 15.84
CA ARG A 329 18.39 10.29 14.86
C ARG A 329 19.78 10.72 14.38
N LEU A 330 19.99 12.01 14.12
CA LEU A 330 21.23 12.55 13.58
C LEU A 330 22.32 12.76 14.63
N ASN A 331 21.98 13.30 15.80
CA ASN A 331 22.95 13.78 16.79
C ASN A 331 23.11 12.85 18.00
N ASP A 332 22.08 12.06 18.31
CA ASP A 332 22.00 11.20 19.49
C ASP A 332 21.78 9.71 19.13
N GLY A 333 22.00 9.39 17.85
CA GLY A 333 21.57 8.17 17.20
C GLY A 333 22.53 7.00 17.27
N GLU A 334 23.71 7.11 17.90
CA GLU A 334 24.76 6.07 17.84
C GLU A 334 24.27 4.68 18.30
N ILE A 335 23.53 4.61 19.41
CA ILE A 335 22.97 3.34 19.92
C ILE A 335 21.97 2.76 18.91
N PHE A 336 21.13 3.60 18.31
CA PHE A 336 20.17 3.19 17.29
C PHE A 336 20.86 2.81 15.98
N SER A 337 21.97 3.45 15.63
CA SER A 337 22.81 3.08 14.48
C SER A 337 23.48 1.73 14.69
N SER A 338 24.04 1.50 15.88
CA SER A 338 24.65 0.20 16.26
C SER A 338 23.62 -0.92 16.22
N PHE A 339 22.40 -0.66 16.70
CA PHE A 339 21.29 -1.61 16.60
C PHE A 339 20.89 -1.92 15.16
N ARG A 340 20.78 -0.88 14.31
CA ARG A 340 20.49 -1.05 12.87
C ARG A 340 21.55 -1.89 12.16
N SER A 341 22.83 -1.57 12.34
CA SER A 341 23.93 -2.36 11.75
C SER A 341 23.94 -3.82 12.23
N TYR A 342 23.58 -4.06 13.49
CA TYR A 342 23.42 -5.41 14.00
C TYR A 342 22.26 -6.15 13.32
N LEU A 343 21.07 -5.55 13.26
CA LEU A 343 19.90 -6.15 12.57
C LEU A 343 20.20 -6.44 11.11
N GLU A 344 20.84 -5.52 10.41
CA GLU A 344 21.24 -5.68 9.01
C GLU A 344 22.18 -6.88 8.82
N SER A 345 23.19 -7.03 9.69
CA SER A 345 24.07 -8.20 9.67
C SER A 345 23.29 -9.50 9.84
N GLN A 346 22.36 -9.54 10.80
CA GLN A 346 21.56 -10.72 11.07
C GLN A 346 20.61 -11.05 9.90
N PHE A 347 19.98 -10.05 9.27
CA PHE A 347 19.16 -10.27 8.07
C PHE A 347 19.98 -10.82 6.90
N ARG A 348 21.20 -10.32 6.72
CA ARG A 348 22.10 -10.84 5.69
C ARG A 348 22.45 -12.31 5.92
N GLU A 349 22.69 -12.71 7.17
CA GLU A 349 22.98 -14.10 7.53
C GLU A 349 21.78 -15.03 7.35
N LEU A 350 20.58 -14.58 7.76
CA LEU A 350 19.33 -15.34 7.57
C LEU A 350 19.01 -15.55 6.08
N ARG A 351 19.37 -14.59 5.22
CA ARG A 351 19.12 -14.65 3.77
C ARG A 351 19.97 -15.69 3.03
N ILE A 352 21.15 -16.01 3.55
CA ILE A 352 22.05 -17.00 2.95
C ILE A 352 21.62 -18.43 3.33
N GLU A 353 20.94 -18.57 4.47
CA GLU A 353 20.51 -19.85 5.00
C GLU A 353 19.30 -20.41 4.23
N ARG A 354 19.38 -21.66 3.81
CA ARG A 354 18.34 -22.33 3.00
C ARG A 354 17.61 -23.44 3.75
N ASP A 355 18.18 -23.92 4.85
CA ASP A 355 17.55 -24.93 5.69
C ASP A 355 16.60 -24.29 6.70
N ALA A 356 15.30 -24.58 6.59
CA ALA A 356 14.26 -24.03 7.45
C ALA A 356 14.49 -24.30 8.95
N VAL A 357 15.08 -25.45 9.30
CA VAL A 357 15.41 -25.76 10.71
C VAL A 357 16.57 -24.90 11.20
N ALA A 358 17.59 -24.72 10.37
CA ALA A 358 18.72 -23.85 10.66
C ALA A 358 18.31 -22.37 10.76
N VAL A 359 17.39 -21.90 9.90
CA VAL A 359 16.83 -20.54 9.97
C VAL A 359 16.10 -20.33 11.30
N SER A 360 15.25 -21.28 11.72
CA SER A 360 14.52 -21.19 12.99
C SER A 360 15.46 -21.09 14.19
N LEU A 361 16.49 -21.94 14.26
CA LEU A 361 17.49 -21.91 15.33
C LEU A 361 18.28 -20.59 15.35
N LYS A 362 18.64 -20.06 14.18
CA LYS A 362 19.30 -18.75 14.07
C LYS A 362 18.40 -17.62 14.57
N ILE A 363 17.12 -17.63 14.22
CA ILE A 363 16.14 -16.64 14.71
C ILE A 363 16.04 -16.66 16.22
N ASP A 364 15.96 -17.85 16.84
CA ASP A 364 15.90 -17.96 18.31
C ASP A 364 17.14 -17.37 18.99
N ASN A 365 18.33 -17.65 18.45
CA ASN A 365 19.58 -17.09 18.95
C ASN A 365 19.64 -15.56 18.80
N ILE A 366 19.24 -15.04 17.64
CA ILE A 366 19.18 -13.60 17.37
C ILE A 366 18.21 -12.91 18.34
N MET A 367 17.03 -13.49 18.56
CA MET A 367 16.03 -12.97 19.48
C MET A 367 16.56 -12.89 20.90
N HIS A 368 17.29 -13.92 21.34
CA HIS A 368 17.92 -13.94 22.66
C HIS A 368 18.97 -12.83 22.81
N GLU A 369 19.87 -12.67 21.83
CA GLU A 369 20.91 -11.63 21.87
C GLU A 369 20.32 -10.21 21.84
N ILE A 370 19.28 -9.99 21.03
CA ILE A 370 18.55 -8.72 20.98
C ILE A 370 17.92 -8.41 22.34
N ALA A 371 17.25 -9.39 22.95
CA ALA A 371 16.54 -9.20 24.21
C ALA A 371 17.50 -8.95 25.39
N GLU A 372 18.60 -9.71 25.49
CA GLU A 372 19.50 -9.63 26.65
C GLU A 372 20.40 -8.40 26.63
N VAL A 373 20.96 -8.04 25.47
CA VAL A 373 22.06 -7.06 25.42
C VAL A 373 21.60 -5.74 24.81
N LYS A 374 20.97 -5.79 23.64
CA LYS A 374 20.68 -4.58 22.84
C LYS A 374 19.45 -3.83 23.32
N MET A 375 18.39 -4.52 23.75
CA MET A 375 17.16 -3.87 24.20
C MET A 375 17.33 -3.06 25.47
N LEU A 376 18.15 -3.52 26.42
CA LEU A 376 18.44 -2.77 27.65
C LEU A 376 19.10 -1.41 27.34
N GLU A 377 20.04 -1.37 26.40
CA GLU A 377 20.70 -0.12 25.99
C GLU A 377 19.73 0.84 25.29
N ILE A 378 18.89 0.31 24.39
CA ILE A 378 17.86 1.08 23.68
C ILE A 378 16.85 1.68 24.66
N GLU A 379 16.34 0.88 25.61
CA GLU A 379 15.41 1.37 26.63
C GLU A 379 16.05 2.46 27.50
N GLN A 380 17.30 2.26 27.92
CA GLN A 380 18.01 3.26 28.71
C GLN A 380 18.19 4.57 27.94
N LYS A 381 18.57 4.51 26.65
CA LYS A 381 18.70 5.70 25.80
C LYS A 381 17.36 6.37 25.58
N ALA A 382 16.29 5.63 25.28
CA ALA A 382 14.93 6.18 25.15
C ALA A 382 14.48 6.90 26.42
N ARG A 383 14.74 6.32 27.61
CA ARG A 383 14.44 6.96 28.91
C ARG A 383 15.31 8.19 29.18
N ARG A 384 16.54 8.26 28.67
CA ARG A 384 17.40 9.46 28.76
C ARG A 384 16.90 10.57 27.86
N ILE A 385 16.54 10.26 26.61
CA ILE A 385 15.93 11.22 25.67
C ILE A 385 14.66 11.82 26.26
N LYS A 386 13.77 10.98 26.82
CA LYS A 386 12.57 11.45 27.52
C LYS A 386 12.87 12.41 28.67
N ARG A 387 13.94 12.17 29.43
CA ARG A 387 14.34 12.99 30.59
C ARG A 387 15.05 14.30 30.19
N GLY A 388 15.66 14.37 29.01
CA GLY A 388 16.58 15.44 28.63
C GLY A 388 15.91 16.77 28.24
N ALA A 389 14.74 16.75 27.59
CA ALA A 389 14.05 17.98 27.17
C ALA A 389 12.58 17.79 26.74
N LEU A 390 12.11 16.55 26.56
CA LEU A 390 10.85 16.24 25.87
C LEU A 390 9.77 15.74 26.84
N ALA A 391 9.34 16.62 27.74
CA ALA A 391 8.48 16.29 28.89
C ALA A 391 7.16 15.58 28.55
N ASN A 392 6.69 15.68 27.30
CA ASN A 392 5.43 15.10 26.84
C ASN A 392 5.57 13.76 26.09
N VAL A 393 6.78 13.22 25.96
CA VAL A 393 7.01 11.98 25.19
C VAL A 393 6.64 10.72 26.00
N ALA A 394 5.72 9.92 25.48
CA ALA A 394 5.52 8.54 25.94
C ALA A 394 6.40 7.54 25.18
N ILE A 395 6.79 6.47 25.89
CA ILE A 395 7.52 5.33 25.33
C ILE A 395 6.50 4.19 25.21
N ILE A 396 6.31 3.69 23.99
CA ILE A 396 5.38 2.59 23.67
C ILE A 396 6.16 1.50 22.95
N ALA A 397 5.77 0.23 23.09
CA ALA A 397 6.39 -0.87 22.36
C ALA A 397 5.66 -1.14 21.03
N GLY A 398 6.42 -1.16 19.93
CA GLY A 398 6.03 -1.73 18.65
C GLY A 398 6.71 -3.08 18.45
N SER A 399 6.28 -3.85 17.47
CA SER A 399 6.87 -5.12 17.06
C SER A 399 7.24 -5.02 15.59
N LEU A 400 8.50 -5.30 15.28
CA LEU A 400 9.00 -5.50 13.92
C LEU A 400 9.11 -7.00 13.68
N ALA A 401 8.19 -7.54 12.89
CA ALA A 401 8.23 -8.89 12.39
C ALA A 401 8.89 -8.89 11.00
N THR A 402 9.75 -9.87 10.74
CA THR A 402 10.34 -10.06 9.40
C THR A 402 10.11 -11.48 8.94
N SER A 403 9.73 -11.66 7.69
CA SER A 403 9.64 -12.96 7.04
C SER A 403 10.63 -12.99 5.88
N VAL A 404 11.53 -13.96 5.91
CA VAL A 404 12.49 -14.20 4.82
C VAL A 404 11.77 -15.00 3.73
N MET A 405 11.63 -14.42 2.54
CA MET A 405 11.08 -15.14 1.40
C MET A 405 12.14 -16.15 0.92
N THR A 406 11.97 -17.42 1.26
CA THR A 406 12.93 -18.49 0.92
C THR A 406 12.86 -18.91 -0.55
N SER A 407 11.84 -18.45 -1.30
CA SER A 407 11.74 -18.65 -2.74
C SER A 407 11.17 -17.41 -3.42
N GLY A 408 12.02 -16.64 -4.13
CA GLY A 408 11.63 -15.44 -4.89
C GLY A 408 10.73 -15.70 -6.12
N TRP A 409 10.05 -16.85 -6.18
CA TRP A 409 9.35 -17.33 -7.38
C TRP A 409 7.82 -17.44 -7.21
N SER A 410 7.27 -17.32 -5.98
CA SER A 410 5.87 -17.71 -5.71
C SER A 410 4.79 -16.69 -6.11
N LEU A 411 5.09 -15.39 -6.09
CA LEU A 411 4.13 -14.35 -6.51
C LEU A 411 4.28 -13.96 -7.99
N LEU A 412 5.50 -13.82 -8.49
CA LEU A 412 5.75 -13.34 -9.85
C LEU A 412 5.52 -14.42 -10.92
N GLY A 413 5.69 -15.70 -10.57
CA GLY A 413 5.50 -16.82 -11.49
C GLY A 413 4.04 -17.14 -11.84
N ALA A 414 3.07 -16.63 -11.09
CA ALA A 414 1.65 -16.96 -11.26
C ALA A 414 0.91 -16.05 -12.28
N LEU A 415 1.54 -14.97 -12.74
CA LEU A 415 0.95 -13.96 -13.61
C LEU A 415 1.11 -14.24 -15.12
N VAL A 416 1.31 -15.50 -15.52
CA VAL A 416 1.80 -15.81 -16.88
C VAL A 416 0.72 -15.88 -17.97
N ALA A 417 -0.57 -15.52 -17.77
CA ALA A 417 -1.50 -15.71 -18.91
C ALA A 417 -2.76 -14.84 -19.10
N THR A 418 -3.24 -14.03 -18.15
CA THR A 418 -4.69 -13.70 -18.19
C THR A 418 -5.10 -12.23 -18.29
N VAL A 419 -4.17 -11.27 -18.39
CA VAL A 419 -4.54 -9.88 -18.73
C VAL A 419 -3.78 -9.47 -19.99
N GLN A 420 -4.52 -9.21 -21.08
CA GLN A 420 -4.02 -8.80 -22.41
C GLN A 420 -3.37 -7.40 -22.43
N GLY A 421 -2.52 -7.10 -21.46
CA GLY A 421 -1.78 -5.85 -21.44
C GLY A 421 -1.12 -5.64 -20.09
N TYR A 422 0.06 -6.23 -19.91
CA TYR A 422 1.27 -5.51 -19.51
C TYR A 422 2.49 -6.34 -19.91
N LYS A 423 3.63 -5.65 -19.97
CA LYS A 423 4.96 -6.08 -20.41
C LYS A 423 5.27 -7.54 -20.11
N THR A 424 5.94 -8.17 -21.07
CA THR A 424 6.31 -9.58 -21.06
C THR A 424 6.93 -9.95 -19.72
N TYR A 425 6.52 -11.09 -19.16
CA TYR A 425 7.14 -11.77 -18.01
C TYR A 425 8.68 -11.76 -18.06
N GLU A 426 9.27 -11.74 -19.27
CA GLU A 426 10.71 -11.60 -19.53
C GLU A 426 11.31 -10.24 -19.09
N ASP A 427 10.64 -9.10 -19.34
CA ASP A 427 11.11 -7.77 -18.88
C ASP A 427 11.12 -7.69 -17.34
N TYR A 428 10.16 -8.37 -16.71
CA TYR A 428 10.06 -8.49 -15.25
C TYR A 428 11.14 -9.42 -14.68
N GLN A 429 11.50 -10.50 -15.38
CA GLN A 429 12.55 -11.43 -14.94
C GLN A 429 13.96 -10.82 -15.00
N GLU A 430 14.27 -9.96 -15.97
CA GLU A 430 15.61 -9.38 -16.12
C GLU A 430 15.97 -8.39 -14.99
N GLN A 431 14.98 -7.73 -14.39
CA GLN A 431 15.16 -6.69 -13.37
C GLN A 431 15.08 -7.18 -11.92
N VAL A 432 14.47 -8.34 -11.66
CA VAL A 432 14.31 -8.90 -10.30
C VAL A 432 15.55 -9.71 -9.93
N ARG A 433 16.58 -9.03 -9.42
CA ARG A 433 17.87 -9.68 -9.13
C ARG A 433 18.02 -10.22 -7.71
N GLU A 434 17.10 -9.98 -6.78
CA GLU A 434 17.38 -10.23 -5.37
C GLU A 434 16.15 -10.59 -4.52
N ASN A 435 16.24 -11.65 -3.70
CA ASN A 435 15.16 -12.11 -2.80
C ASN A 435 14.74 -10.99 -1.83
N PRO A 436 13.48 -10.47 -1.88
CA PRO A 436 12.99 -9.51 -0.89
C PRO A 436 12.74 -10.16 0.47
N CYS A 437 13.12 -9.47 1.55
CA CYS A 437 12.52 -9.72 2.86
C CYS A 437 11.19 -8.95 2.93
N CYS A 438 10.19 -9.55 3.58
CA CYS A 438 8.95 -8.86 3.91
C CYS A 438 8.96 -8.47 5.39
N PHE A 439 8.72 -7.20 5.67
CA PHE A 439 8.58 -6.65 7.01
C PHE A 439 7.09 -6.50 7.35
N LEU A 440 6.75 -6.71 8.61
CA LEU A 440 5.45 -6.39 9.20
C LEU A 440 5.69 -5.60 10.47
N TRP A 441 5.08 -4.42 10.59
CA TRP A 441 5.14 -3.62 11.81
C TRP A 441 3.80 -3.57 12.50
N ARG A 442 3.79 -3.79 13.82
CA ARG A 442 2.58 -3.76 14.63
C ARG A 442 2.82 -3.00 15.92
N VAL A 443 1.94 -2.07 16.25
CA VAL A 443 1.93 -1.46 17.59
C VAL A 443 1.29 -2.44 18.56
N LYS A 444 1.95 -2.72 19.69
CA LYS A 444 1.30 -3.44 20.79
C LYS A 444 0.38 -2.45 21.50
N ASN A 445 -0.93 -2.60 21.29
CA ASN A 445 -1.90 -1.82 22.05
C ASN A 445 -1.82 -2.20 23.54
N LYS A 446 -1.96 -1.18 24.39
CA LYS A 446 -1.94 -1.28 25.87
C LYS A 446 -2.91 -2.33 26.41
#